data_AF-A0A954F6W4-F1
#
_entry.id   AF-A0A954F6W4-F1
#
_cell.length_a   1.000
_cell.length_b   1.000
_cell.length_c   1.000
_cell.angle_alpha   90.00
_cell.angle_beta   90.00
_cell.angle_gamma   90.00
#
_symmetry.space_group_name_H-M   'P 1'
#
loop_
_entity.id
_entity.type
_entity.pdbx_description
1 polymer ?
#
loop_
_entity_poly.entity_id
_entity_poly.type
_entity_poly.pdbx_seq_one_letter_code
_entity_poly.pdbx_strand_id
1 'polypeptide(L)'
;LVRRGRLLTEFGRLERAELDLRDGLRLAHSINDRNSIARATLLLGILLAESDQAKGSRLLHQALTLAQQYGFPRLEALASTLCARIALARLPEPGSEASKDARPQKELARAQALSERALYLCSTMGAELQDRIVALCTQALVLHHKGQAPESRRFMAKAVRAWQEANARLSQGLVKRRHHRSYHALVRAALTLDGPLYPRTEAQNVPGL
;
A
#
# COMPACT_ATOMS: atom_id res chain seq x y z
N LEU A 1 -12.74 17.04 -2.66
CA LEU A 1 -13.34 15.80 -2.12
C LEU A 1 -12.31 14.68 -1.96
N VAL A 2 -11.67 14.20 -3.04
CA VAL A 2 -10.67 13.10 -2.98
C VAL A 2 -9.55 13.33 -1.94
N ARG A 3 -8.96 14.52 -1.89
CA ARG A 3 -7.93 14.87 -0.88
C ARG A 3 -8.47 14.82 0.55
N ARG A 4 -9.71 15.28 0.77
CA ARG A 4 -10.37 15.25 2.08
C ARG A 4 -10.71 13.82 2.49
N GLY A 5 -11.18 12.99 1.54
CA GLY A 5 -11.38 11.56 1.74
C GLY A 5 -10.11 10.85 2.21
N ARG A 6 -8.96 11.10 1.56
CA ARG A 6 -7.65 10.58 2.03
C ARG A 6 -7.37 10.95 3.48
N LEU A 7 -7.50 12.23 3.84
CA LEU A 7 -7.25 12.70 5.21
C LEU A 7 -8.21 12.03 6.21
N LEU A 8 -9.50 11.91 5.88
CA LEU A 8 -10.47 11.24 6.75
C LEU A 8 -10.13 9.76 6.96
N THR A 9 -9.61 9.08 5.93
CA THR A 9 -9.09 7.71 6.05
C THR A 9 -7.91 7.65 7.02
N GLU A 10 -6.99 8.61 6.94
CA GLU A 10 -5.85 8.73 7.86
C GLU A 10 -6.28 9.00 9.31
N PHE A 11 -7.38 9.74 9.52
CA PHE A 11 -7.98 10.01 10.84
C PHE A 11 -9.00 8.96 11.32
N GLY A 12 -9.13 7.82 10.63
CA GLY A 12 -10.06 6.75 11.02
C GLY A 12 -11.56 7.10 10.87
N ARG A 13 -11.91 8.18 10.18
CA ARG A 13 -13.29 8.58 9.90
C ARG A 13 -13.82 7.89 8.64
N LEU A 14 -13.87 6.56 8.67
CA LEU A 14 -14.02 5.70 7.49
C LEU A 14 -15.32 5.92 6.71
N GLU A 15 -16.47 6.03 7.38
CA GLU A 15 -17.76 6.24 6.71
C GLU A 15 -17.78 7.55 5.92
N ARG A 16 -17.30 8.63 6.55
CA ARG A 16 -17.23 9.95 5.91
C ARG A 16 -16.18 10.00 4.80
N ALA A 17 -15.07 9.28 4.98
CA ALA A 17 -14.06 9.12 3.94
C ALA A 17 -14.66 8.41 2.71
N GLU A 18 -15.45 7.36 2.92
CA GLU A 18 -16.09 6.62 1.84
C GLU A 18 -17.05 7.51 1.05
N LEU A 19 -17.93 8.24 1.74
CA LEU A 19 -18.86 9.18 1.11
C LEU A 19 -18.11 10.23 0.27
N ASP A 20 -17.08 10.86 0.86
CA ASP A 20 -16.27 11.86 0.16
C ASP A 20 -15.53 11.29 -1.06
N LEU A 21 -15.08 10.04 -1.00
CA LEU A 21 -14.40 9.37 -2.10
C LEU A 21 -15.38 9.00 -3.22
N ARG A 22 -16.57 8.49 -2.88
CA ARG A 22 -17.64 8.20 -3.86
C ARG A 22 -18.10 9.47 -4.56
N ASP A 23 -18.32 10.56 -3.82
CA ASP A 23 -18.73 11.85 -4.37
C ASP A 23 -17.63 12.46 -5.23
N GLY A 24 -16.37 12.37 -4.75
CA GLY A 24 -15.21 12.78 -5.52
C GLY A 24 -15.06 12.01 -6.83
N LEU A 25 -15.32 10.70 -6.82
CA LEU A 25 -15.28 9.86 -8.02
C LEU A 25 -16.40 10.23 -9.00
N ARG A 26 -17.63 10.44 -8.52
CA ARG A 26 -18.76 10.90 -9.35
C ARG A 26 -18.45 12.23 -10.04
N LEU A 27 -17.93 13.20 -9.29
CA LEU A 27 -17.54 14.50 -9.83
C LEU A 27 -16.38 14.37 -10.83
N ALA A 28 -15.36 13.55 -10.52
CA ALA A 28 -14.23 13.34 -11.41
C ALA A 28 -14.68 12.73 -12.75
N HIS A 29 -15.68 11.83 -12.73
CA HIS A 29 -16.32 11.33 -13.95
C HIS A 29 -17.06 12.41 -14.72
N SER A 30 -17.84 13.27 -14.06
CA SER A 30 -18.60 14.32 -14.77
C SER A 30 -17.72 15.35 -15.47
N ILE A 31 -16.49 15.58 -14.97
CA ILE A 31 -15.51 16.49 -15.60
C ILE A 31 -14.41 15.76 -16.39
N ASN A 32 -14.50 14.43 -16.52
CA ASN A 32 -13.53 13.57 -17.20
C ASN A 32 -12.07 13.73 -16.69
N ASP A 33 -11.89 13.99 -15.39
CA ASP A 33 -10.57 14.08 -14.76
C ASP A 33 -10.04 12.67 -14.46
N ARG A 34 -9.30 12.11 -15.43
CA ARG A 34 -8.71 10.77 -15.37
C ARG A 34 -7.79 10.57 -14.16
N ASN A 35 -7.05 11.61 -13.74
CA ASN A 35 -6.16 11.50 -12.57
C ASN A 35 -6.98 11.35 -11.29
N SER A 36 -8.01 12.20 -11.13
CA SER A 36 -8.90 12.14 -9.98
C SER A 36 -9.72 10.86 -9.96
N ILE A 37 -10.15 10.34 -11.11
CA ILE A 37 -10.81 9.02 -11.22
C ILE A 37 -9.86 7.93 -10.71
N ALA A 38 -8.64 7.84 -11.25
CA ALA A 38 -7.67 6.80 -10.86
C ALA A 38 -7.34 6.88 -9.36
N ARG A 39 -7.16 8.10 -8.83
CA ARG A 39 -6.84 8.33 -7.42
C ARG A 39 -8.01 8.01 -6.48
N ALA A 40 -9.23 8.44 -6.82
CA ALA A 40 -10.41 8.16 -6.02
C ALA A 40 -10.69 6.65 -5.98
N THR A 41 -10.58 5.98 -7.14
CA THR A 41 -10.73 4.52 -7.25
C THR A 41 -9.69 3.78 -6.42
N LEU A 42 -8.42 4.22 -6.44
CA LEU A 42 -7.36 3.65 -5.60
C LEU A 42 -7.69 3.76 -4.10
N LEU A 43 -8.02 4.97 -3.64
CA LEU A 43 -8.28 5.23 -2.23
C LEU A 43 -9.55 4.53 -1.73
N LEU A 44 -10.61 4.49 -2.54
CA LEU A 44 -11.82 3.74 -2.24
C LEU A 44 -11.53 2.23 -2.21
N GLY A 45 -10.69 1.74 -3.11
CA GLY A 45 -10.22 0.35 -3.12
C GLY A 45 -9.45 -0.03 -1.85
N ILE A 46 -8.56 0.84 -1.37
CA ILE A 46 -7.86 0.66 -0.08
C ILE A 46 -8.88 0.57 1.06
N LEU A 47 -9.78 1.55 1.14
CA LEU A 47 -10.76 1.66 2.22
C LEU A 47 -11.67 0.44 2.27
N LEU A 48 -12.24 0.05 1.12
CA LEU A 48 -13.16 -1.07 1.04
C LEU A 48 -12.47 -2.42 1.19
N ALA A 49 -11.17 -2.56 0.87
CA ALA A 49 -10.49 -3.84 1.02
C ALA A 49 -10.39 -4.31 2.48
N GLU A 50 -10.49 -3.39 3.43
CA GLU A 50 -10.47 -3.68 4.88
C GLU A 50 -11.82 -4.24 5.39
N SER A 51 -12.94 -3.88 4.76
CA SER A 51 -14.29 -4.33 5.15
C SER A 51 -14.89 -5.37 4.20
N ASP A 52 -14.58 -5.27 2.91
CA ASP A 52 -15.05 -6.12 1.82
C ASP A 52 -13.89 -6.31 0.83
N GLN A 53 -13.04 -7.30 1.13
CA GLN A 53 -11.84 -7.60 0.35
C GLN A 53 -12.14 -7.84 -1.13
N ALA A 54 -13.31 -8.38 -1.48
CA ALA A 54 -13.70 -8.65 -2.86
C ALA A 54 -13.95 -7.34 -3.63
N LYS A 55 -14.76 -6.43 -3.06
CA LYS A 55 -15.00 -5.10 -3.68
C LYS A 55 -13.73 -4.26 -3.72
N GLY A 56 -12.98 -4.19 -2.62
CA GLY A 56 -11.72 -3.46 -2.57
C GLY A 56 -10.71 -3.97 -3.60
N SER A 57 -10.56 -5.29 -3.72
CA SER A 57 -9.69 -5.90 -4.74
C SER A 57 -10.08 -5.50 -6.16
N ARG A 58 -11.37 -5.50 -6.50
CA ARG A 58 -11.83 -5.08 -7.84
C ARG A 58 -11.46 -3.62 -8.14
N LEU A 59 -11.69 -2.72 -7.18
CA LEU A 59 -11.34 -1.31 -7.34
C LEU A 59 -9.83 -1.09 -7.45
N LEU A 60 -9.01 -1.83 -6.70
CA LEU A 60 -7.56 -1.74 -6.81
C LEU A 60 -7.04 -2.20 -8.17
N HIS A 61 -7.62 -3.27 -8.73
CA HIS A 61 -7.31 -3.68 -10.10
C HIS A 61 -7.71 -2.63 -11.12
N GLN A 62 -8.91 -2.03 -10.96
CA GLN A 62 -9.35 -0.94 -11.83
C GLN A 62 -8.42 0.28 -11.73
N ALA A 63 -7.99 0.66 -10.52
CA ALA A 63 -7.04 1.74 -10.31
C ALA A 63 -5.69 1.46 -10.97
N LEU A 64 -5.20 0.21 -10.89
CA LEU A 64 -3.99 -0.22 -11.57
C LEU A 64 -4.12 -0.09 -13.10
N THR A 65 -5.22 -0.59 -13.67
CA THR A 65 -5.49 -0.47 -15.11
C THR A 65 -5.53 0.99 -15.57
N LEU A 66 -6.25 1.85 -14.83
CA LEU A 66 -6.32 3.28 -15.13
C LEU A 66 -4.94 3.95 -15.05
N ALA A 67 -4.16 3.62 -14.01
CA ALA A 67 -2.83 4.19 -13.83
C ALA A 67 -1.86 3.78 -14.95
N GLN A 68 -1.94 2.53 -15.42
CA GLN A 68 -1.16 2.04 -16.55
C GLN A 68 -1.60 2.69 -17.86
N GLN A 69 -2.92 2.72 -18.11
CA GLN A 69 -3.49 3.28 -19.34
C GLN A 69 -3.16 4.75 -19.54
N TYR A 70 -3.12 5.53 -18.46
CA TYR A 70 -2.92 6.99 -18.53
C TYR A 70 -1.55 7.46 -18.06
N GLY A 71 -0.62 6.55 -17.75
CA GLY A 71 0.75 6.89 -17.37
C GLY A 71 0.83 7.63 -16.03
N PHE A 72 0.21 7.09 -14.99
CA PHE A 72 0.28 7.62 -13.62
C PHE A 72 1.20 6.76 -12.73
N PRO A 73 2.53 6.88 -12.84
CA PRO A 73 3.46 5.91 -12.29
C PRO A 73 3.43 5.80 -10.76
N ARG A 74 3.14 6.90 -10.04
CA ARG A 74 2.99 6.86 -8.57
C ARG A 74 1.74 6.09 -8.15
N LEU A 75 0.62 6.27 -8.87
CA LEU A 75 -0.59 5.50 -8.63
C LEU A 75 -0.41 4.04 -9.03
N GLU A 76 0.30 3.78 -10.14
CA GLU A 76 0.63 2.43 -10.59
C GLU A 76 1.50 1.70 -9.55
N ALA A 77 2.51 2.37 -8.98
CA ALA A 77 3.37 1.77 -7.96
C ALA A 77 2.58 1.36 -6.71
N LEU A 78 1.73 2.26 -6.20
CA LEU A 78 0.92 1.97 -5.02
C LEU A 78 -0.15 0.90 -5.32
N ALA A 79 -0.86 1.00 -6.45
CA ALA A 79 -1.85 0.00 -6.85
C ALA A 79 -1.22 -1.38 -7.05
N SER A 80 -0.04 -1.46 -7.68
CA SER A 80 0.70 -2.71 -7.86
C SER A 80 1.11 -3.31 -6.51
N THR A 81 1.59 -2.49 -5.58
CA THR A 81 1.94 -2.91 -4.22
C THR A 81 0.72 -3.54 -3.52
N LEU A 82 -0.43 -2.88 -3.56
CA LEU A 82 -1.64 -3.33 -2.87
C LEU A 82 -2.25 -4.58 -3.53
N CYS A 83 -2.23 -4.66 -4.87
CA CYS A 83 -2.63 -5.86 -5.59
C CYS A 83 -1.72 -7.06 -5.26
N ALA A 84 -0.41 -6.85 -5.13
CA ALA A 84 0.52 -7.90 -4.69
C ALA A 84 0.18 -8.40 -3.28
N ARG A 85 -0.08 -7.48 -2.33
CA ARG A 85 -0.48 -7.84 -0.96
C ARG A 85 -1.78 -8.65 -0.93
N ILE A 86 -2.80 -8.27 -1.70
CA ILE A 86 -4.04 -9.04 -1.80
C ILE A 86 -3.81 -10.42 -2.41
N ALA A 87 -2.95 -10.53 -3.41
CA ALA A 87 -2.60 -11.83 -4.00
C ALA A 87 -1.93 -12.73 -2.95
N LEU A 88 -0.96 -12.19 -2.20
CA LEU A 88 -0.30 -12.93 -1.11
C LEU A 88 -1.28 -13.38 -0.02
N ALA A 89 -2.20 -12.51 0.41
CA ALA A 89 -3.19 -12.84 1.45
C ALA A 89 -4.17 -13.97 1.06
N ARG A 90 -4.18 -14.40 -0.20
CA ARG A 90 -4.99 -15.53 -0.70
C ARG A 90 -4.16 -16.80 -0.92
N LEU A 91 -2.85 -16.72 -0.75
CA LEU A 91 -1.98 -17.89 -0.89
C LEU A 91 -2.11 -18.76 0.37
N PRO A 92 -1.96 -20.09 0.21
CA PRO A 92 -1.78 -20.96 1.36
C PRO A 92 -0.44 -20.66 2.05
N GLU A 93 -0.33 -21.09 3.30
CA GLU A 93 0.89 -20.92 4.10
C GLU A 93 2.14 -21.42 3.36
N PRO A 94 3.26 -20.67 3.38
CA PRO A 94 4.50 -21.07 2.71
C PRO A 94 4.99 -22.45 3.17
N GLY A 95 5.26 -23.34 2.23
CA GLY A 95 5.77 -24.68 2.51
C GLY A 95 4.69 -25.74 2.81
N SER A 96 3.41 -25.35 2.86
CA SER A 96 2.29 -26.31 2.91
C SER A 96 2.18 -27.11 1.60
N GLU A 97 1.58 -28.30 1.61
CA GLU A 97 1.36 -29.08 0.39
C GLU A 97 0.52 -28.30 -0.65
N ALA A 98 -0.51 -27.57 -0.20
CA ALA A 98 -1.32 -26.72 -1.07
C ALA A 98 -0.51 -25.61 -1.76
N SER A 99 0.62 -25.16 -1.18
CA SER A 99 1.49 -24.15 -1.83
C SER A 99 2.21 -24.68 -3.07
N LYS A 100 2.29 -26.01 -3.24
CA LYS A 100 2.93 -26.66 -4.39
C LYS A 100 2.00 -26.74 -5.61
N ASP A 101 0.72 -26.42 -5.46
CA ASP A 101 -0.23 -26.43 -6.56
C ASP A 101 0.06 -25.35 -7.61
N ALA A 102 -0.27 -25.63 -8.87
CA ALA A 102 0.00 -24.71 -9.99
C ALA A 102 -0.70 -23.34 -9.84
N ARG A 103 -1.89 -23.31 -9.22
CA ARG A 103 -2.66 -22.07 -9.05
C ARG A 103 -2.00 -21.11 -8.05
N PRO A 104 -1.69 -21.51 -6.80
CA PRO A 104 -0.89 -20.71 -5.87
C PRO A 104 0.45 -20.24 -6.45
N GLN A 105 1.17 -21.10 -7.19
CA GLN A 105 2.42 -20.70 -7.84
C GLN A 105 2.21 -19.57 -8.87
N LYS A 106 1.15 -19.64 -9.67
CA LYS A 106 0.80 -18.59 -10.63
C LYS A 106 0.43 -17.27 -9.94
N GLU A 107 -0.33 -17.32 -8.85
CA GLU A 107 -0.67 -16.13 -8.06
C GLU A 107 0.57 -15.54 -7.36
N LEU A 108 1.49 -16.38 -6.87
CA LEU A 108 2.76 -15.93 -6.29
C LEU A 108 3.66 -15.26 -7.34
N ALA A 109 3.76 -15.83 -8.54
CA ALA A 109 4.49 -15.22 -9.66
C ALA A 109 3.88 -13.86 -10.05
N ARG A 110 2.56 -13.75 -10.03
CA ARG A 110 1.86 -12.49 -10.26
C ARG A 110 2.15 -11.46 -9.16
N ALA A 111 2.09 -11.86 -7.90
CA ALA A 111 2.41 -10.99 -6.77
C ALA A 111 3.84 -10.45 -6.88
N GLN A 112 4.78 -11.31 -7.28
CA GLN A 112 6.17 -10.92 -7.53
C GLN A 112 6.31 -9.90 -8.66
N ALA A 113 5.70 -10.14 -9.82
CA ALA A 113 5.78 -9.20 -10.94
C ALA A 113 5.23 -7.81 -10.55
N LEU A 114 4.13 -7.79 -9.77
CA LEU A 114 3.53 -6.56 -9.26
C LEU A 114 4.44 -5.84 -8.26
N SER A 115 5.06 -6.55 -7.31
CA SER A 115 5.93 -5.94 -6.30
C SER A 115 7.25 -5.44 -6.90
N GLU A 116 7.81 -6.16 -7.88
CA GLU A 116 9.00 -5.73 -8.63
C GLU A 116 8.70 -4.47 -9.47
N ARG A 117 7.55 -4.44 -10.15
CA ARG A 117 7.09 -3.26 -10.88
C ARG A 117 6.90 -2.05 -9.97
N ALA A 118 6.30 -2.24 -8.80
CA ALA A 118 6.12 -1.18 -7.82
C ALA A 118 7.47 -0.60 -7.36
N LEU A 119 8.44 -1.46 -7.05
CA LEU A 119 9.77 -1.03 -6.64
C LEU A 119 10.53 -0.30 -7.75
N TYR A 120 10.45 -0.80 -8.97
CA TYR A 120 11.01 -0.13 -10.14
C TYR A 120 10.48 1.31 -10.23
N LEU A 121 9.16 1.48 -10.22
CA LEU A 121 8.52 2.80 -10.31
C LEU A 121 8.87 3.71 -9.12
N CYS A 122 8.90 3.18 -7.90
CA CYS A 122 9.30 3.92 -6.70
C CYS A 122 10.75 4.42 -6.78
N SER A 123 11.63 3.68 -7.47
CA SER A 123 13.04 4.03 -7.64
C SER A 123 13.27 5.05 -8.76
N THR A 124 12.53 4.96 -9.86
CA THR A 124 12.73 5.80 -11.05
C THR A 124 11.93 7.11 -10.99
N MET A 125 10.71 7.09 -10.47
CA MET A 125 9.80 8.25 -10.47
C MET A 125 9.70 8.94 -9.09
N GLY A 126 10.34 8.35 -8.07
CA GLY A 126 10.18 8.73 -6.68
C GLY A 126 8.81 8.34 -6.11
N ALA A 127 8.76 8.20 -4.79
CA ALA A 127 7.55 7.86 -4.04
C ALA A 127 7.56 8.57 -2.69
N GLU A 128 6.37 8.76 -2.11
CA GLU A 128 6.26 9.15 -0.70
C GLU A 128 6.97 8.08 0.17
N LEU A 129 7.57 8.48 1.29
CA LEU A 129 8.34 7.55 2.13
C LEU A 129 7.49 6.37 2.60
N GLN A 130 6.22 6.61 2.92
CA GLN A 130 5.28 5.56 3.32
C GLN A 130 5.05 4.55 2.20
N ASP A 131 4.78 5.00 0.98
CA ASP A 131 4.59 4.13 -0.19
C ASP A 131 5.84 3.28 -0.46
N ARG A 132 7.03 3.90 -0.37
CA ARG A 132 8.30 3.19 -0.54
C ARG A 132 8.47 2.09 0.51
N ILE A 133 8.15 2.38 1.78
CA ILE A 133 8.25 1.39 2.87
C ILE A 133 7.28 0.23 2.61
N VAL A 134 6.02 0.52 2.29
CA VAL A 134 5.03 -0.53 2.02
C VAL A 134 5.43 -1.37 0.80
N ALA A 135 5.99 -0.77 -0.25
CA ALA A 135 6.50 -1.51 -1.41
C ALA A 135 7.68 -2.43 -1.05
N LEU A 136 8.66 -1.94 -0.27
CA LEU A 136 9.81 -2.73 0.19
C LEU A 136 9.37 -3.90 1.10
N CYS A 137 8.47 -3.63 2.05
CA CYS A 137 7.92 -4.66 2.93
C CYS A 137 7.12 -5.70 2.13
N THR A 138 6.35 -5.28 1.12
CA THR A 138 5.60 -6.19 0.25
C THR A 138 6.54 -7.10 -0.55
N GLN A 139 7.62 -6.58 -1.11
CA GLN A 139 8.63 -7.42 -1.77
C GLN A 139 9.27 -8.40 -0.78
N ALA A 140 9.55 -7.98 0.46
CA ALA A 140 10.07 -8.89 1.48
C ALA A 140 9.10 -10.05 1.77
N LEU A 141 7.78 -9.78 1.82
CA LEU A 141 6.74 -10.79 2.01
C LEU A 141 6.63 -11.75 0.82
N VAL A 142 6.72 -11.26 -0.41
CA VAL A 142 6.77 -12.10 -1.62
C VAL A 142 7.97 -13.04 -1.55
N LEU A 143 9.16 -12.51 -1.27
CA LEU A 143 10.39 -13.30 -1.19
C LEU A 143 10.33 -14.34 -0.06
N HIS A 144 9.68 -13.99 1.06
CA HIS A 144 9.44 -14.95 2.13
C HIS A 144 8.55 -16.12 1.67
N HIS A 145 7.44 -15.84 0.98
CA HIS A 145 6.58 -16.89 0.40
C HIS A 145 7.31 -17.78 -0.61
N LYS A 146 8.33 -17.25 -1.30
CA LYS A 146 9.19 -18.01 -2.21
C LYS A 146 10.28 -18.84 -1.50
N GLY A 147 10.37 -18.80 -0.17
CA GLY A 147 11.46 -19.42 0.58
C GLY A 147 12.81 -18.70 0.46
N GLN A 148 12.83 -17.49 -0.10
CA GLN A 148 14.04 -16.68 -0.33
C GLN A 148 14.34 -15.80 0.90
N ALA A 149 14.61 -16.44 2.03
CA ALA A 149 14.79 -15.78 3.33
C ALA A 149 15.94 -14.73 3.37
N PRO A 150 17.11 -14.96 2.75
CA PRO A 150 18.18 -13.95 2.72
C PRO A 150 17.76 -12.67 2.00
N GLU A 151 17.13 -12.78 0.84
CA GLU A 151 16.65 -11.66 0.03
C GLU A 151 15.51 -10.92 0.73
N SER A 152 14.57 -11.68 1.33
CA SER A 152 13.50 -11.11 2.14
C SER A 152 14.06 -10.21 3.25
N ARG A 153 15.02 -10.70 4.04
CA ARG A 153 15.71 -9.92 5.09
C ARG A 153 16.42 -8.68 4.54
N ARG A 154 17.02 -8.75 3.34
CA ARG A 154 17.64 -7.59 2.68
C ARG A 154 16.61 -6.51 2.37
N PHE A 155 15.42 -6.86 1.90
CA PHE A 155 14.35 -5.90 1.64
C PHE A 155 13.74 -5.32 2.93
N MET A 156 13.60 -6.13 3.99
CA MET A 156 13.25 -5.63 5.32
C MET A 156 14.26 -4.59 5.81
N ALA A 157 15.56 -4.87 5.69
CA ALA A 157 16.62 -3.96 6.07
C ALA A 157 16.60 -2.67 5.22
N LYS A 158 16.26 -2.74 3.92
CA LYS A 158 16.07 -1.55 3.08
C LYS A 158 14.89 -0.69 3.56
N ALA A 159 13.76 -1.29 3.93
CA ALA A 159 12.64 -0.55 4.51
C ALA A 159 13.05 0.14 5.81
N VAL A 160 13.79 -0.56 6.67
CA VAL A 160 14.34 -0.03 7.92
C VAL A 160 15.42 1.04 7.68
N ARG A 161 16.17 0.98 6.60
CA ARG A 161 17.13 2.05 6.30
C ARG A 161 16.42 3.30 5.80
N ALA A 162 15.40 3.15 4.95
CA ALA A 162 14.68 4.28 4.35
C ALA A 162 14.06 5.22 5.40
N TRP A 163 13.36 4.69 6.42
CA TRP A 163 12.81 5.53 7.49
C TRP A 163 13.90 6.09 8.42
N GLN A 164 14.97 5.35 8.70
CA GLN A 164 16.08 5.84 9.53
C GLN A 164 16.77 7.04 8.89
N GLU A 165 17.06 6.96 7.59
CA GLU A 165 17.65 8.06 6.81
C GLU A 165 16.73 9.30 6.80
N ALA A 166 15.42 9.11 6.59
CA ALA A 166 14.46 10.20 6.65
C ALA A 166 14.40 10.83 8.06
N ASN A 167 14.39 10.00 9.11
CA ASN A 167 14.36 10.46 10.49
C ASN A 167 15.66 11.18 10.90
N ALA A 168 16.80 10.79 10.34
CA ALA A 168 18.09 11.42 10.59
C ALA A 168 18.15 12.88 10.11
N ARG A 169 17.40 13.21 9.04
CA ARG A 169 17.29 14.57 8.47
C ARG A 169 16.43 15.52 9.31
N LEU A 170 15.67 15.00 10.27
CA LEU A 170 14.84 15.82 11.15
C LEU A 170 15.67 16.39 12.31
N SER A 171 15.40 17.65 12.64
CA SER A 171 15.96 18.29 13.84
C SER A 171 15.59 17.50 15.10
N GLN A 172 16.48 17.50 16.08
CA GLN A 172 16.26 16.77 17.34
C GLN A 172 15.01 17.28 18.07
N GLY A 173 14.36 16.40 18.84
CA GLY A 173 13.20 16.74 19.67
C GLY A 173 11.94 15.94 19.37
N LEU A 174 10.78 16.51 19.72
CA LEU A 174 9.48 15.83 19.68
C LEU A 174 9.07 15.36 18.28
N VAL A 175 9.36 16.15 17.25
CA VAL A 175 9.04 15.81 15.85
C VAL A 175 9.78 14.54 15.42
N LYS A 176 11.09 14.45 15.66
CA LYS A 176 11.91 13.26 15.37
C LYS A 176 11.44 12.04 16.15
N ARG A 177 11.09 12.18 17.44
CA ARG A 177 10.55 11.07 18.25
C ARG A 177 9.18 10.58 17.76
N ARG A 178 8.30 11.48 17.33
CA ARG A 178 6.99 11.13 16.75
C ARG A 178 7.16 10.44 15.40
N HIS A 179 7.93 11.04 14.50
CA HIS A 179 8.23 10.47 13.19
C HIS A 179 8.84 9.06 13.32
N HIS A 180 9.80 8.88 14.23
CA HIS A 180 10.33 7.55 14.56
C HIS A 180 9.20 6.59 14.98
N ARG A 181 8.42 6.89 16.03
CA ARG A 181 7.36 5.98 16.49
C ARG A 181 6.36 5.60 15.38
N SER A 182 5.89 6.59 14.60
CA SER A 182 4.93 6.37 13.53
C SER A 182 5.49 5.46 12.42
N TYR A 183 6.72 5.70 11.97
CA TYR A 183 7.33 4.90 10.91
C TYR A 183 7.82 3.53 11.38
N HIS A 184 8.18 3.39 12.65
CA HIS A 184 8.43 2.08 13.26
C HIS A 184 7.17 1.22 13.23
N ALA A 185 6.02 1.79 13.64
CA ALA A 185 4.73 1.11 13.61
C ALA A 185 4.32 0.75 12.17
N LEU A 186 4.51 1.67 11.22
CA LEU A 186 4.28 1.43 9.80
C LEU A 186 5.08 0.23 9.28
N VAL A 187 6.40 0.17 9.52
CA VAL A 187 7.24 -0.94 9.05
C VAL A 187 6.77 -2.26 9.65
N ARG A 188 6.47 -2.30 10.96
CA ARG A 188 5.96 -3.50 11.63
C ARG A 188 4.65 -3.97 11.01
N ALA A 189 3.69 -3.07 10.80
CA ALA A 189 2.41 -3.40 10.20
C ALA A 189 2.53 -3.81 8.72
N ALA A 190 3.44 -3.20 7.96
CA ALA A 190 3.63 -3.52 6.55
C ALA A 190 4.33 -4.88 6.33
N LEU A 191 5.04 -5.40 7.33
CA LEU A 191 5.73 -6.69 7.32
C LEU A 191 4.85 -7.88 7.72
N THR A 192 3.56 -7.67 7.92
CA THR A 192 2.57 -8.74 8.04
C THR A 192 1.49 -8.56 6.97
N LEU A 193 0.78 -9.65 6.65
CA LEU A 193 -0.45 -9.63 5.87
C LEU A 193 -1.69 -9.43 6.76
N ASP A 194 -1.52 -9.61 8.08
CA ASP A 194 -2.56 -9.36 9.07
C ASP A 194 -2.72 -7.85 9.30
N GLY A 195 -3.97 -7.41 9.44
CA GLY A 195 -4.32 -6.01 9.67
C GLY A 195 -4.55 -5.21 8.38
N PRO A 196 -4.34 -3.88 8.40
CA PRO A 196 -4.74 -3.03 7.29
C PRO A 196 -3.90 -3.29 6.04
N LEU A 197 -4.58 -3.35 4.89
CA LEU A 197 -3.92 -3.56 3.59
C LEU A 197 -2.86 -2.49 3.30
N TYR A 198 -3.16 -1.24 3.67
CA TYR A 198 -2.24 -0.12 3.64
C TYR A 198 -2.14 0.45 5.06
N PRO A 199 -1.11 0.06 5.84
CA PRO A 199 -0.98 0.54 7.19
C PRO A 199 -0.77 2.05 7.19
N ARG A 200 -1.54 2.72 8.04
CA ARG A 200 -1.54 4.18 8.16
C ARG A 200 -0.58 4.55 9.27
N THR A 201 0.20 5.60 9.07
CA THR A 201 0.90 6.22 10.20
C THR A 201 -0.19 6.76 11.12
N GLU A 202 -0.21 6.34 12.39
CA GLU A 202 -1.21 6.83 13.35
C GLU A 202 -1.14 8.36 13.41
N ALA A 203 -2.03 9.02 12.68
CA ALA A 203 -2.30 10.42 12.82
C ALA A 203 -3.17 10.56 14.08
N GLN A 204 -2.49 10.55 15.24
CA GLN A 204 -3.00 11.13 16.48
C GLN A 204 -4.29 10.50 17.02
N ASN A 205 -4.16 9.44 17.84
CA ASN A 205 -4.95 9.40 19.07
C ASN A 205 -4.43 10.54 19.98
N VAL A 206 -4.90 11.76 19.73
CA VAL A 206 -4.94 12.81 20.75
C VAL A 206 -6.40 12.88 21.19
N PRO A 207 -6.75 12.35 22.37
CA PRO A 207 -7.99 12.77 23.01
C PRO A 207 -7.82 14.25 23.36
N GLY A 208 -8.64 15.11 22.76
CA GLY A 208 -8.69 16.54 23.08
C GLY A 208 -7.93 17.45 22.10
N LEU A 209 -8.56 17.73 20.97
CA LEU A 209 -8.60 19.06 20.34
C LEU A 209 -10.04 19.28 19.85
#